data_AF-A0A525NME6-F1
#
_entry.id   AF-A0A525NME6-F1
#
_cell.length_a   1.000
_cell.length_b   1.000
_cell.length_c   1.000
_cell.angle_alpha   90.00
_cell.angle_beta   90.00
_cell.angle_gamma   90.00
#
_symmetry.space_group_name_H-M   'P 1'
#
loop_
_entity.id
_entity.type
_entity.pdbx_description
1 polymer ?
#
loop_
_entity_poly.entity_id
_entity_poly.type
_entity_poly.pdbx_seq_one_letter_code
_entity_poly.pdbx_strand_id
1 'polypeptide(L)'
;MTHPLAQTDVIAPNFKRRLSGVTATVMRLVPLQARSISIVATGPVVPEDVPQVPLLSLLTMSRRGPSGWRVWHARRNVEMLGGLALRYVLGKRLKLMFTSASQRRQTGLTRWLIRRMDAV
;
A
#
# COMPACT_ATOMS: atom_id res chain seq x y z
N MET A 1 10.54 16.75 -13.73
CA MET A 1 10.88 15.59 -12.86
C MET A 1 9.71 14.62 -12.89
N THR A 2 9.89 13.45 -13.48
CA THR A 2 8.85 12.42 -13.59
C THR A 2 8.49 11.95 -12.19
N HIS A 3 7.23 12.09 -11.79
CA HIS A 3 6.75 11.65 -10.48
C HIS A 3 7.16 10.17 -10.29
N PRO A 4 7.79 9.75 -9.17
CA PRO A 4 8.30 8.37 -9.02
C PRO A 4 7.22 7.31 -9.26
N LEU A 5 5.98 7.64 -8.87
CA LEU A 5 4.78 6.85 -9.16
C LEU A 5 4.59 6.55 -10.65
N ALA A 6 5.04 7.36 -11.61
CA ALA A 6 4.86 7.11 -13.04
C ALA A 6 5.37 5.73 -13.51
N GLN A 7 6.32 5.12 -12.79
CA GLN A 7 6.90 3.80 -13.10
C GLN A 7 6.57 2.73 -12.04
N THR A 8 5.76 3.05 -11.04
CA THR A 8 5.42 2.13 -9.94
C THR A 8 4.15 1.33 -10.25
N ASP A 9 4.22 0.01 -10.16
CA ASP A 9 3.02 -0.86 -10.30
C ASP A 9 2.46 -1.29 -8.94
N VAL A 10 3.28 -1.32 -7.87
CA VAL A 10 2.86 -1.77 -6.54
C VAL A 10 3.16 -0.72 -5.47
N ILE A 11 2.19 -0.46 -4.61
CA ILE A 11 2.33 0.45 -3.46
C ILE A 11 2.09 -0.34 -2.17
N ALA A 12 3.09 -0.33 -1.30
CA ALA A 12 3.06 -0.95 0.02
C ALA A 12 2.87 0.13 1.11
N PRO A 13 1.63 0.41 1.53
CA PRO A 13 1.38 1.37 2.60
C PRO A 13 1.88 0.88 3.97
N ASN A 14 2.41 1.80 4.76
CA ASN A 14 2.62 1.64 6.20
C ASN A 14 2.20 2.93 6.91
N PHE A 15 0.96 3.01 7.38
CA PHE A 15 0.44 4.23 8.03
C PHE A 15 0.81 4.36 9.51
N LYS A 16 1.41 3.32 10.11
CA LYS A 16 1.87 3.38 11.51
C LYS A 16 3.21 4.11 11.60
N ARG A 17 3.25 5.11 12.49
CA ARG A 17 4.48 5.84 12.88
C ARG A 17 5.39 5.03 13.79
N ARG A 18 4.82 4.26 14.72
CA ARG A 18 5.60 3.44 15.66
C ARG A 18 6.15 2.21 14.95
N LEU A 19 7.43 1.91 15.17
CA LEU A 19 8.05 0.67 14.73
C LEU A 19 7.33 -0.51 15.40
N SER A 20 6.98 -1.49 14.59
CA SER A 20 6.36 -2.75 15.00
C SER A 20 6.88 -3.85 14.09
N GLY A 21 6.70 -5.13 14.45
CA GLY A 21 7.12 -6.25 13.59
C GLY A 21 6.63 -6.10 12.15
N VAL A 22 5.35 -5.75 11.95
CA VAL A 22 4.77 -5.51 10.61
C VAL A 22 5.47 -4.37 9.86
N THR A 23 5.81 -3.29 10.56
CA THR A 23 6.53 -2.15 9.95
C THR A 23 7.95 -2.55 9.58
N ALA A 24 8.66 -3.27 10.46
CA ALA A 24 10.01 -3.78 10.19
C ALA A 24 10.02 -4.71 8.96
N THR A 25 9.00 -5.56 8.80
CA THR A 25 8.85 -6.40 7.62
C THR A 25 8.69 -5.59 6.34
N VAL A 26 7.85 -4.54 6.33
CA VAL A 26 7.71 -3.67 5.16
C VAL A 26 9.05 -3.01 4.80
N MET A 27 9.73 -2.42 5.78
CA MET A 27 10.97 -1.70 5.53
C MET A 27 12.11 -2.61 5.07
N ARG A 28 12.17 -3.87 5.54
CA ARG A 28 13.18 -4.83 5.06
C ARG A 28 12.86 -5.46 3.71
N LEU A 29 11.58 -5.73 3.43
CA LEU A 29 11.20 -6.46 2.22
C LEU A 29 11.07 -5.57 0.99
N VAL A 30 10.59 -4.33 1.12
CA VAL A 30 10.39 -3.46 -0.04
C VAL A 30 11.68 -3.25 -0.85
N PRO A 31 12.86 -2.98 -0.25
CA PRO A 31 14.12 -2.86 -1.01
C PRO A 31 14.51 -4.14 -1.75
N LEU A 32 14.22 -5.30 -1.18
CA LEU A 32 14.50 -6.60 -1.81
C LEU A 32 13.52 -6.87 -2.96
N GLN A 33 12.23 -6.60 -2.74
CA GLN A 33 11.18 -6.76 -3.75
C GLN A 33 11.34 -5.78 -4.91
N ALA A 34 11.86 -4.58 -4.65
CA ALA A 34 12.15 -3.56 -5.66
C ALA A 34 13.17 -4.01 -6.72
N ARG A 35 13.94 -5.08 -6.45
CA ARG A 35 14.87 -5.68 -7.42
C ARG A 35 14.17 -6.48 -8.51
N SER A 36 12.92 -6.88 -8.29
CA SER A 36 12.17 -7.75 -9.21
C SER A 36 10.79 -7.19 -9.58
N ILE A 37 10.29 -6.21 -8.82
CA ILE A 37 8.95 -5.64 -8.98
C ILE A 37 9.07 -4.12 -8.84
N SER A 38 8.34 -3.36 -9.64
CA SER A 38 8.22 -1.90 -9.49
C SER A 38 7.36 -1.52 -8.27
N ILE A 39 7.91 -1.74 -7.07
CA ILE A 39 7.25 -1.51 -5.77
C ILE A 39 7.86 -0.35 -5.01
N VAL A 40 7.01 0.43 -4.35
CA VAL A 40 7.43 1.48 -3.40
C VAL A 40 6.63 1.39 -2.11
N ALA A 41 7.25 1.80 -1.00
CA ALA A 41 6.58 2.04 0.27
C ALA A 41 5.92 3.43 0.28
N THR A 42 4.92 3.61 1.13
CA THR A 42 4.39 4.95 1.44
C THR A 42 3.87 5.02 2.87
N GLY A 43 4.16 6.10 3.57
CA GLY A 43 3.80 6.23 4.98
C GLY A 43 4.36 7.49 5.60
N PRO A 44 3.98 7.80 6.85
CA PRO A 44 4.45 8.97 7.56
C PRO A 44 5.90 8.84 8.06
N VAL A 45 6.40 7.61 8.22
CA VAL A 45 7.77 7.31 8.66
C VAL A 45 8.25 6.10 7.87
N VAL A 46 9.21 6.34 6.98
CA VAL A 46 9.83 5.34 6.10
C VAL A 46 11.32 5.70 5.98
N PRO A 47 12.25 4.77 6.27
CA PRO A 47 13.69 5.00 6.15
C PRO A 47 14.11 5.41 4.74
N GLU A 48 15.16 6.22 4.63
CA GLU A 48 15.62 6.79 3.34
C GLU A 48 16.12 5.73 2.34
N ASP A 49 16.64 4.61 2.85
CA ASP A 49 17.11 3.47 2.06
C ASP A 49 15.98 2.62 1.46
N VAL A 50 14.73 2.87 1.87
CA VAL A 50 13.55 2.17 1.34
C VAL A 50 12.98 2.94 0.15
N PRO A 51 12.84 2.30 -1.03
CA PRO A 51 12.14 2.91 -2.17
C PRO A 51 10.75 3.38 -1.75
N GLN A 52 10.50 4.69 -1.81
CA GLN A 52 9.32 5.27 -1.20
C GLN A 52 8.77 6.47 -1.95
N VAL A 53 7.51 6.77 -1.68
CA VAL A 53 6.86 8.01 -2.13
C VAL A 53 6.12 8.68 -0.97
N PRO A 54 6.07 10.04 -0.95
CA PRO A 54 5.34 10.76 0.07
C PRO A 54 3.86 10.39 0.06
N LEU A 55 3.23 10.29 1.24
CA LEU A 55 1.83 9.91 1.36
C LEU A 55 0.88 10.86 0.60
N LEU A 56 1.16 12.16 0.63
CA LEU A 56 0.38 13.17 -0.09
C LEU A 56 0.42 12.96 -1.61
N SER A 57 1.49 12.37 -2.13
CA SER A 57 1.65 12.13 -3.56
C SER A 57 0.60 11.16 -4.12
N LEU A 58 -0.01 10.33 -3.26
CA LEU A 58 -1.11 9.44 -3.63
C LEU A 58 -2.40 10.20 -4.00
N LEU A 59 -2.58 11.41 -3.47
CA LEU A 59 -3.73 12.25 -3.81
C LEU A 59 -3.58 12.78 -5.24
N THR A 60 -2.38 13.24 -5.58
CA THR A 60 -2.03 13.86 -6.86
C THR A 60 -1.58 12.87 -7.93
N MET A 61 -1.36 11.59 -7.60
CA MET A 61 -0.89 10.59 -8.57
C MET A 61 -1.88 10.39 -9.72
N SER A 62 -1.39 9.95 -10.88
CA SER A 62 -2.25 9.59 -12.01
C SER A 62 -3.29 8.53 -11.60
N ARG A 63 -4.47 8.60 -12.21
CA ARG A 63 -5.52 7.59 -12.02
C ARG A 63 -5.07 6.19 -12.48
N ARG A 64 -4.17 6.11 -13.46
CA ARG A 64 -3.68 4.85 -14.03
C ARG A 64 -2.24 4.56 -13.58
N GLY A 65 -1.93 3.27 -13.45
CA GLY A 65 -0.56 2.78 -13.32
C GLY A 65 0.18 2.74 -14.66
N PRO A 66 1.50 2.49 -14.63
CA PRO A 66 2.28 2.16 -15.82
C PRO A 66 1.62 1.00 -16.59
N SER A 67 1.25 -0.06 -15.87
CA SER A 67 0.56 -1.24 -16.43
C SER A 67 -0.98 -1.12 -16.41
N GLY A 68 -1.51 0.10 -16.30
CA GLY A 68 -2.94 0.40 -16.27
C GLY A 68 -3.56 0.38 -14.86
N TRP A 69 -3.52 -0.76 -14.16
CA TRP A 69 -3.93 -0.89 -12.75
C TRP A 69 -2.70 -0.98 -11.85
N ARG A 70 -2.73 -0.32 -10.69
CA ARG A 70 -1.72 -0.52 -9.64
C ARG A 70 -2.23 -1.45 -8.56
N VAL A 71 -1.32 -2.17 -7.92
CA VAL A 71 -1.63 -2.94 -6.72
C VAL A 71 -1.43 -2.06 -5.49
N TRP A 72 -2.44 -2.02 -4.63
CA TRP A 72 -2.36 -1.46 -3.29
C TRP A 72 -2.31 -2.60 -2.29
N HIS A 73 -1.15 -2.83 -1.67
CA HIS A 73 -0.90 -3.99 -0.83
C HIS A 73 -1.01 -3.65 0.67
N ALA A 74 -2.23 -3.71 1.21
CA ALA A 74 -2.48 -3.46 2.62
C ALA A 74 -2.03 -4.63 3.53
N ARG A 75 -1.60 -4.33 4.75
CA ARG A 75 -1.38 -5.30 5.84
C ARG A 75 -2.18 -4.99 7.10
N ARG A 76 -2.83 -3.83 7.16
CA ARG A 76 -3.67 -3.39 8.29
C ARG A 76 -5.00 -2.81 7.83
N ASN A 77 -6.02 -2.84 8.69
CA ASN A 77 -7.34 -2.26 8.43
C ASN A 77 -7.28 -0.80 7.94
N VAL A 78 -6.44 0.03 8.57
CA VAL A 78 -6.29 1.44 8.18
C VAL A 78 -5.69 1.60 6.78
N GLU A 79 -4.84 0.67 6.35
CA GLU A 79 -4.25 0.66 5.02
C GLU A 79 -5.27 0.16 3.98
N MET A 80 -6.13 -0.80 4.34
CA MET A 80 -7.26 -1.23 3.50
C MET A 80 -8.23 -0.07 3.28
N LEU A 81 -8.58 0.66 4.35
CA LEU A 81 -9.41 1.87 4.27
C LEU A 81 -8.79 2.92 3.35
N GLY A 82 -7.47 3.14 3.45
CA GLY A 82 -6.75 4.04 2.52
C GLY A 82 -6.89 3.60 1.06
N GLY A 83 -6.71 2.31 0.78
CA GLY A 83 -6.88 1.77 -0.58
C GLY A 83 -8.31 1.95 -1.11
N LEU A 84 -9.32 1.69 -0.27
CA LEU A 84 -10.73 1.91 -0.61
C LEU A 84 -11.01 3.38 -0.90
N ALA A 85 -10.49 4.30 -0.08
CA ALA A 85 -10.65 5.73 -0.30
C ALA A 85 -10.00 6.17 -1.62
N LEU A 86 -8.78 5.74 -1.90
CA LEU A 86 -8.10 6.06 -3.17
C LEU A 86 -8.88 5.51 -4.38
N ARG A 87 -9.41 4.28 -4.30
CA ARG A 87 -10.14 3.65 -5.40
C ARG A 87 -11.50 4.29 -5.64
N TYR A 88 -12.30 4.45 -4.58
CA TYR A 88 -13.70 4.82 -4.71
C TYR A 88 -13.96 6.32 -4.58
N VAL A 89 -13.17 7.04 -3.76
CA VAL A 89 -13.33 8.49 -3.58
C VAL A 89 -12.50 9.26 -4.62
N LEU A 90 -11.23 8.87 -4.81
CA LEU A 90 -10.35 9.56 -5.77
C LEU A 90 -10.33 8.92 -7.16
N GLY A 91 -11.09 7.84 -7.38
CA GLY A 91 -11.22 7.18 -8.68
C GLY A 91 -9.91 6.60 -9.23
N LYS A 92 -8.96 6.24 -8.37
CA LYS A 92 -7.69 5.62 -8.79
C LYS A 92 -7.93 4.16 -9.19
N ARG A 93 -7.30 3.70 -10.27
CA ARG A 93 -7.38 2.30 -10.73
C ARG A 93 -6.46 1.42 -9.90
N LEU A 94 -6.95 1.03 -8.72
CA LEU A 94 -6.23 0.18 -7.78
C LEU A 94 -6.86 -1.21 -7.67
N LYS A 95 -6.03 -2.24 -7.75
CA LYS A 95 -6.32 -3.59 -7.26
C LYS A 95 -5.91 -3.65 -5.79
N LEU A 96 -6.85 -3.96 -4.91
CA LEU A 96 -6.68 -3.95 -3.47
C LEU A 96 -6.32 -5.36 -3.00
N MET A 97 -5.08 -5.54 -2.55
CA MET A 97 -4.58 -6.78 -1.98
C MET A 97 -4.39 -6.62 -0.48
N PHE A 98 -4.76 -7.62 0.30
CA PHE A 98 -4.59 -7.59 1.75
C PHE A 98 -3.93 -8.86 2.27
N THR A 99 -2.74 -8.76 2.87
CA THR A 99 -2.12 -9.91 3.54
C THR A 99 -2.28 -9.80 5.05
N SER A 100 -2.94 -10.80 5.65
CA SER A 100 -3.11 -10.90 7.10
C SER A 100 -2.04 -11.77 7.73
N ALA A 101 -1.42 -11.28 8.81
CA ALA A 101 -0.63 -12.09 9.75
C ALA A 101 -1.33 -12.22 11.12
N SER A 102 -2.59 -11.80 11.22
CA SER A 102 -3.33 -11.75 12.50
C SER A 102 -3.81 -13.13 12.92
N GLN A 103 -3.30 -13.62 14.06
CA GLN A 103 -3.79 -14.85 14.71
C GLN A 103 -5.05 -14.63 15.58
N ARG A 104 -5.43 -13.37 15.87
CA ARG A 104 -6.62 -13.04 16.68
C ARG A 104 -7.92 -13.11 15.88
N ARG A 105 -9.02 -13.36 16.58
CA ARG A 105 -10.39 -13.35 16.01
C ARG A 105 -10.68 -12.01 15.35
N GLN A 106 -11.09 -12.04 14.10
CA GLN A 106 -11.37 -10.83 13.32
C GLN A 106 -12.68 -10.19 13.77
N THR A 107 -12.68 -8.87 13.95
CA THR A 107 -13.89 -8.11 14.25
C THR A 107 -14.83 -8.07 13.03
N GLY A 108 -16.09 -7.67 13.25
CA GLY A 108 -17.04 -7.46 12.15
C GLY A 108 -16.52 -6.47 11.10
N LEU A 109 -15.86 -5.40 11.54
CA LEU A 109 -15.23 -4.41 10.68
C LEU A 109 -14.11 -5.01 9.83
N THR A 110 -13.19 -5.78 10.42
CA THR A 110 -12.11 -6.42 9.66
C THR A 110 -12.68 -7.34 8.58
N ARG A 111 -13.67 -8.18 8.92
CA ARG A 111 -14.32 -9.06 7.95
C ARG A 111 -15.00 -8.28 6.82
N TRP A 112 -15.64 -7.15 7.14
CA TRP A 112 -16.22 -6.26 6.13
C TRP A 112 -15.16 -5.69 5.19
N LEU A 113 -14.02 -5.23 5.73
CA LEU A 113 -12.91 -4.71 4.92
C LEU A 113 -12.33 -5.79 4.01
N ILE A 114 -12.13 -7.00 4.52
CA ILE A 114 -11.56 -8.13 3.76
C ILE A 114 -12.43 -8.45 2.55
N ARG A 115 -13.76 -8.45 2.71
CA ARG A 115 -14.71 -8.64 1.60
C ARG A 115 -14.66 -7.56 0.50
N ARG A 116 -14.02 -6.43 0.76
CA ARG A 116 -13.85 -5.34 -0.21
C ARG A 116 -12.50 -5.40 -0.94
N MET A 117 -11.62 -6.32 -0.58
CA MET A 117 -10.33 -6.53 -1.26
C MET A 117 -10.53 -7.43 -2.48
N ASP A 118 -9.73 -7.21 -3.53
CA ASP A 118 -9.75 -8.06 -4.72
C ASP A 118 -8.97 -9.37 -4.49
N ALA A 119 -8.01 -9.37 -3.56
CA ALA A 119 -7.22 -10.54 -3.16
C ALA A 119 -6.84 -10.48 -1.67
N VAL A 120 -6.73 -11.66 -1.05
CA VAL A 120 -6.37 -11.85 0.37
C VAL A 120 -5.30 -12.92 0.49
#